data_AF-A0A166A0T5-F1
#
_entry.id   AF-A0A166A0T5-F1
#
_cell.length_a   1.000
_cell.length_b   1.000
_cell.length_c   1.000
_cell.angle_alpha   90.00
_cell.angle_beta   90.00
_cell.angle_gamma   90.00
#
_symmetry.space_group_name_H-M   'P 1'
#
loop_
_entity.id
_entity.type
_entity.pdbx_description
1 polymer ?
#
loop_
_entity_poly.entity_id
_entity_poly.type
_entity_poly.pdbx_seq_one_letter_code
_entity_poly.pdbx_strand_id
1 'polypeptide(L)'
;MSSINGHVHASAHSNYSSLAPSQIALPQRPPHPVASNSRRVMFDFDGANQPGVGMSALNTRAIAGGSEIIAHPIVLWIKWAGYEHIQWDGVRVSPGNMSRADIAKRVAQCFKDFTNHAQAFPIDPNYAQFRAGRGGVTLDKLVLTSLACMVGELWVAEVMVERA
;
A
#
# COMPACT_ATOMS: atom_id res chain seq x y z
N MET A 1 -8.98 -50.55 11.49
CA MET A 1 -10.37 -50.12 11.22
C MET A 1 -10.51 -48.72 11.80
N SER A 2 -10.25 -47.69 10.99
CA SER A 2 -11.27 -46.80 10.37
C SER A 2 -11.63 -45.63 11.31
N SER A 3 -11.08 -44.42 11.12
CA SER A 3 -11.55 -43.28 10.26
C SER A 3 -12.48 -42.31 11.02
N ILE A 4 -12.10 -41.01 11.16
CA ILE A 4 -12.57 -39.83 10.35
C ILE A 4 -13.95 -39.34 10.85
N ASN A 5 -14.29 -38.08 11.17
CA ASN A 5 -13.90 -36.69 10.87
C ASN A 5 -14.44 -35.80 12.03
N GLY A 6 -14.01 -34.56 12.31
CA GLY A 6 -13.46 -33.50 11.48
C GLY A 6 -14.48 -32.36 11.32
N HIS A 7 -14.25 -31.21 11.96
CA HIS A 7 -14.51 -29.89 11.37
C HIS A 7 -13.97 -28.77 12.28
N VAL A 8 -12.81 -28.23 11.92
CA VAL A 8 -12.36 -26.90 12.38
C VAL A 8 -12.34 -26.04 11.13
N HIS A 9 -13.27 -25.07 11.06
CA HIS A 9 -13.37 -24.13 9.96
C HIS A 9 -12.24 -23.10 10.09
N ALA A 10 -11.09 -23.37 9.48
CA ALA A 10 -10.07 -22.38 9.21
C ALA A 10 -10.39 -21.75 7.83
N SER A 11 -11.04 -20.60 7.84
CA SER A 11 -11.36 -19.88 6.60
C SER A 11 -10.22 -18.95 6.20
N ALA A 12 -9.76 -19.16 4.97
CA ALA A 12 -9.06 -18.25 4.07
C ALA A 12 -7.59 -17.89 4.39
N HIS A 13 -6.69 -18.84 4.08
CA HIS A 13 -5.42 -18.48 3.49
C HIS A 13 -5.67 -17.87 2.10
N SER A 14 -5.38 -16.58 1.95
CA SER A 14 -5.33 -15.91 0.66
C SER A 14 -4.14 -16.44 -0.14
N ASN A 15 -4.37 -17.49 -0.93
CA ASN A 15 -3.45 -17.98 -1.96
C ASN A 15 -3.45 -17.00 -3.14
N TYR A 16 -2.62 -15.96 -3.07
CA TYR A 16 -2.24 -15.18 -4.25
C TYR A 16 -0.91 -15.71 -4.78
N SER A 17 -0.97 -16.80 -5.53
CA SER A 17 0.15 -17.33 -6.30
C SER A 17 -0.29 -17.55 -7.73
N SER A 18 -0.20 -16.50 -8.55
CA SER A 18 -0.02 -16.67 -9.99
C SER A 18 0.54 -15.39 -10.64
N LEU A 19 1.80 -15.48 -11.06
CA LEU A 19 2.37 -14.83 -12.25
C LEU A 19 2.37 -13.28 -12.32
N ALA A 20 2.68 -12.62 -11.21
CA ALA A 20 3.22 -11.25 -11.24
C ALA A 20 4.76 -11.31 -11.21
N PRO A 21 5.51 -10.35 -11.80
CA PRO A 21 6.93 -10.18 -11.49
C PRO A 21 7.10 -10.22 -9.97
N SER A 22 8.19 -10.80 -9.47
CA SER A 22 8.33 -11.19 -8.05
C SER A 22 8.13 -9.99 -7.10
N GLN A 23 6.89 -9.71 -6.72
CA GLN A 23 6.53 -8.60 -5.86
C GLN A 23 6.62 -9.05 -4.41
N ILE A 24 7.15 -8.17 -3.55
CA ILE A 24 7.11 -8.36 -2.11
C ILE A 24 6.33 -7.24 -1.47
N ALA A 25 5.49 -7.57 -0.49
CA ALA A 25 4.85 -6.55 0.32
C ALA A 25 5.93 -5.68 0.97
N LEU A 26 5.83 -4.36 0.80
CA LEU A 26 6.55 -3.44 1.67
C LEU A 26 5.98 -3.68 3.07
N PRO A 27 6.80 -3.96 4.09
CA PRO A 27 6.31 -4.30 5.43
C PRO A 27 5.75 -3.05 6.14
N GLN A 28 4.59 -2.60 5.67
CA GLN A 28 3.76 -1.59 6.31
C GLN A 28 2.87 -2.33 7.29
N ARG A 29 3.35 -2.55 8.53
CA ARG A 29 2.49 -3.11 9.57
C ARG A 29 1.58 -1.98 10.06
N PRO A 30 0.25 -2.04 9.85
CA PRO A 30 -0.64 -1.07 10.42
C PRO A 30 -0.50 -1.12 11.96
N PRO A 31 -0.65 0.01 12.68
CA PRO A 31 -0.53 0.04 14.14
C PRO A 31 -1.59 -0.85 14.84
N HIS A 32 -2.69 -1.19 14.17
CA HIS A 32 -3.74 -2.08 14.66
C HIS A 32 -4.14 -3.13 13.61
N PRO A 33 -4.72 -4.28 13.99
CA PRO A 33 -5.32 -5.20 13.02
C PRO A 33 -6.38 -4.47 12.19
N VAL A 34 -6.35 -4.64 10.87
CA VAL A 34 -7.42 -4.16 9.99
C VAL A 34 -8.68 -4.89 10.43
N ALA A 35 -9.67 -4.17 10.98
CA ALA A 35 -10.93 -4.79 11.35
C ALA A 35 -11.56 -5.38 10.07
N SER A 36 -12.23 -6.53 10.16
CA SER A 36 -12.88 -7.15 8.98
C SER A 36 -13.92 -6.24 8.29
N ASN A 37 -14.34 -5.15 8.95
CA ASN A 37 -15.27 -4.14 8.44
C ASN A 37 -14.58 -2.81 8.06
N SER A 38 -13.26 -2.75 8.01
CA SER A 38 -12.52 -1.55 7.62
C SER A 38 -12.80 -1.20 6.16
N ARG A 39 -13.26 0.03 5.92
CA ARG A 39 -13.46 0.56 4.57
C ARG A 39 -12.13 0.48 3.80
N ARG A 40 -12.18 -0.07 2.60
CA ARG A 40 -10.99 -0.26 1.74
C ARG A 40 -11.27 0.25 0.33
N VAL A 41 -10.33 1.00 -0.22
CA VAL A 41 -10.33 1.44 -1.62
C VAL A 41 -9.30 0.61 -2.35
N MET A 42 -9.73 -0.14 -3.37
CA MET A 42 -8.85 -0.92 -4.24
C MET A 42 -8.42 -0.08 -5.44
N PHE A 43 -7.20 -0.29 -5.93
CA PHE A 43 -6.66 0.41 -7.09
C PHE A 43 -6.18 -0.58 -8.13
N ASP A 44 -6.74 -0.49 -9.33
CA ASP A 44 -6.36 -1.30 -10.48
C ASP A 44 -6.32 -0.41 -11.72
N PHE A 45 -5.44 -0.69 -12.68
CA PHE A 45 -5.49 -0.02 -13.97
C PHE A 45 -6.71 -0.50 -14.76
N ASP A 46 -7.29 0.38 -15.57
CA ASP A 46 -8.40 0.01 -16.45
C ASP A 46 -7.96 -1.06 -17.45
N GLY A 47 -8.75 -2.13 -17.60
CA GLY A 47 -8.44 -3.27 -18.46
C GLY A 47 -7.23 -4.13 -18.05
N ALA A 48 -6.66 -3.94 -16.85
CA ALA A 48 -5.54 -4.75 -16.39
C ALA A 48 -5.97 -6.08 -15.75
N ASN A 49 -5.23 -7.15 -16.05
CA ASN A 49 -5.39 -8.48 -15.44
C ASN A 49 -4.61 -8.65 -14.13
N GLN A 50 -3.89 -7.63 -13.68
CA GLN A 50 -3.09 -7.66 -12.46
C GLN A 50 -3.59 -6.61 -11.47
N PRO A 51 -3.73 -6.97 -10.18
CA PRO A 51 -4.17 -6.03 -9.16
C PRO A 51 -3.10 -5.00 -8.86
N GLY A 52 -3.51 -3.77 -8.59
CA GLY A 52 -2.60 -2.69 -8.24
C GLY A 52 -2.24 -1.74 -9.39
N VAL A 53 -1.72 -0.57 -9.01
CA VAL A 53 -1.25 0.47 -9.92
C VAL A 53 0.19 0.85 -9.59
N GLY A 54 1.07 0.73 -10.58
CA GLY A 54 2.45 1.22 -10.48
C GLY A 54 2.45 2.72 -10.22
N MET A 55 3.05 3.15 -9.09
CA MET A 55 2.95 4.53 -8.63
C MET A 55 3.61 5.54 -9.58
N SER A 56 4.64 5.12 -10.33
CA SER A 56 5.27 5.93 -11.39
C SER A 56 4.37 6.14 -12.62
N ALA A 57 3.45 5.22 -12.89
CA ALA A 57 2.60 5.22 -14.09
C ALA A 57 1.27 5.98 -13.90
N LEU A 58 0.98 6.48 -12.69
CA LEU A 58 -0.29 7.15 -12.37
C LEU A 58 -0.55 8.46 -13.13
N ASN A 59 0.49 9.06 -13.71
CA ASN A 59 0.34 10.25 -14.56
C ASN A 59 0.05 9.91 -16.02
N THR A 60 0.31 8.67 -16.45
CA THR A 60 0.27 8.27 -17.86
C THR A 60 -0.78 7.20 -18.15
N ARG A 61 -1.29 6.49 -17.13
CA ARG A 61 -2.30 5.44 -17.28
C ARG A 61 -3.58 5.77 -16.50
N ALA A 62 -4.71 5.38 -17.10
CA ALA A 62 -6.01 5.51 -16.47
C ALA A 62 -6.22 4.43 -15.41
N ILE A 63 -6.70 4.83 -14.23
CA ILE A 63 -7.15 3.91 -13.17
C ILE A 63 -8.60 3.52 -13.47
N ALA A 64 -8.95 2.27 -13.18
CA ALA A 64 -10.32 1.80 -13.23
C ALA A 64 -11.24 2.75 -12.45
N GLY A 65 -12.39 3.05 -13.06
CA GLY A 65 -13.29 4.12 -12.61
C GLY A 65 -13.83 3.94 -11.19
N GLY A 66 -14.37 5.04 -10.67
CA GLY A 66 -15.02 5.09 -9.36
C GLY A 66 -14.64 6.34 -8.59
N SER A 67 -15.58 6.79 -7.75
CA SER A 67 -15.36 7.87 -6.81
C SER A 67 -15.64 7.40 -5.40
N GLU A 68 -14.87 7.94 -4.46
CA GLU A 68 -14.96 7.63 -3.05
C GLU A 68 -15.40 8.88 -2.31
N ILE A 69 -16.46 8.76 -1.51
CA ILE A 69 -16.88 9.83 -0.60
C ILE A 69 -15.99 9.76 0.63
N ILE A 70 -15.04 10.67 0.75
CA ILE A 70 -14.13 10.75 1.89
C ILE A 70 -14.72 11.71 2.92
N ALA A 71 -15.26 11.18 4.02
CA ALA A 71 -15.98 11.97 5.03
C ALA A 71 -15.04 12.85 5.88
N HIS A 72 -13.83 12.37 6.16
CA HIS A 72 -12.81 13.07 6.95
C HIS A 72 -11.48 13.10 6.19
N PRO A 73 -10.60 14.08 6.45
CA PRO A 73 -9.29 14.11 5.82
C PRO A 73 -8.55 12.78 6.00
N ILE A 74 -8.03 12.21 4.91
CA ILE A 74 -7.18 11.03 4.98
C ILE A 74 -5.84 11.48 5.52
N VAL A 75 -5.44 10.96 6.67
CA VAL A 75 -4.05 11.07 7.16
C VAL A 75 -3.33 9.79 6.74
N LEU A 76 -2.42 9.90 5.77
CA LEU A 76 -1.68 8.74 5.27
C LEU A 76 -0.52 8.40 6.22
N TRP A 77 -0.60 7.23 6.85
CA TRP A 77 0.53 6.69 7.62
C TRP A 77 1.48 5.94 6.68
N ILE A 78 2.75 6.34 6.64
CA ILE A 78 3.81 5.58 5.97
C ILE A 78 4.72 4.99 7.04
N LYS A 79 4.77 3.65 7.11
CA LYS A 79 5.77 2.92 7.88
C LYS A 79 6.65 2.15 6.91
N TRP A 80 7.95 2.33 7.03
CA TRP A 80 8.91 1.79 6.08
C TRP A 80 10.01 1.03 6.81
N ALA A 81 10.28 -0.20 6.38
CA ALA A 81 11.28 -1.07 7.01
C ALA A 81 12.67 -0.42 7.03
N GLY A 82 13.25 -0.31 8.22
CA GLY A 82 14.55 0.29 8.47
C GLY A 82 14.55 1.82 8.59
N TYR A 83 13.39 2.45 8.47
CA TYR A 83 13.19 3.89 8.70
C TYR A 83 12.13 4.16 9.78
N GLU A 84 11.96 3.25 10.74
CA GLU A 84 10.96 3.36 11.80
C GLU A 84 11.19 4.57 12.72
N HIS A 85 12.39 5.14 12.70
CA HIS A 85 12.76 6.34 13.44
C HIS A 85 12.35 7.64 12.73
N ILE A 86 11.94 7.59 11.45
CA ILE A 86 11.45 8.78 10.74
C ILE A 86 10.01 9.04 11.18
N GLN A 87 9.79 10.18 11.82
CA GLN A 87 8.45 10.70 12.03
C GLN A 87 7.97 11.35 10.73
N TRP A 88 7.02 10.71 10.05
CA TRP A 88 6.39 11.22 8.85
C TRP A 88 4.98 11.70 9.16
N ASP A 89 4.83 13.02 9.29
CA ASP A 89 3.52 13.65 9.42
C ASP A 89 2.89 13.69 8.01
N GLY A 90 2.14 12.63 7.69
CA GLY A 90 1.72 12.30 6.33
C GLY A 90 0.93 13.35 5.56
N VAL A 91 0.69 13.06 4.28
CA VAL A 91 -0.15 13.91 3.43
C VAL A 91 -1.61 13.82 3.87
N ARG A 92 -2.23 14.99 4.06
CA ARG A 92 -3.67 15.13 4.27
C ARG A 92 -4.39 15.19 2.93
N VAL A 93 -5.19 14.17 2.61
CA VAL A 93 -6.13 14.24 1.48
C VAL A 93 -7.40 14.90 1.99
N SER A 94 -7.80 16.02 1.41
CA SER A 94 -9.01 16.76 1.82
C SER A 94 -10.26 15.88 1.71
N PRO A 95 -11.24 16.03 2.61
CA PRO A 95 -12.52 15.35 2.49
C PRO A 95 -13.29 15.81 1.25
N GLY A 96 -14.22 14.98 0.79
CA GLY A 96 -15.06 15.26 -0.37
C GLY A 96 -15.24 14.03 -1.26
N ASN A 97 -15.95 14.24 -2.37
CA ASN A 97 -16.07 13.24 -3.43
C ASN A 97 -14.82 13.30 -4.31
N MET A 98 -13.97 12.28 -4.24
CA MET A 98 -12.74 12.21 -5.04
C MET A 98 -12.74 10.98 -5.92
N SER A 99 -12.20 11.12 -7.13
CA SER A 99 -11.95 9.96 -7.97
C SER A 99 -10.87 9.08 -7.34
N ARG A 100 -10.94 7.77 -7.56
CA ARG A 100 -9.87 6.84 -7.17
C ARG A 100 -8.53 7.23 -7.79
N ALA A 101 -8.55 7.79 -9.00
CA ALA A 101 -7.37 8.33 -9.66
C ALA A 101 -6.71 9.47 -8.87
N ASP A 102 -7.49 10.41 -8.34
CA ASP A 102 -6.96 11.52 -7.56
C ASP A 102 -6.40 11.05 -6.22
N ILE A 103 -7.06 10.08 -5.58
CA ILE A 103 -6.58 9.48 -4.34
C ILE A 103 -5.24 8.77 -4.60
N ALA A 104 -5.16 7.91 -5.60
CA ALA A 104 -3.93 7.19 -5.94
C ALA A 104 -2.77 8.13 -6.27
N LYS A 105 -3.01 9.18 -7.06
CA LYS A 105 -1.99 10.20 -7.40
C LYS A 105 -1.46 10.90 -6.15
N ARG A 106 -2.35 11.28 -5.22
CA ARG A 106 -1.94 11.91 -3.95
C ARG A 106 -1.16 10.96 -3.05
N VAL A 107 -1.55 9.68 -2.98
CA VAL A 107 -0.80 8.65 -2.25
C VAL A 107 0.58 8.47 -2.85
N ALA A 108 0.70 8.31 -4.17
CA ALA A 108 1.99 8.16 -4.84
C ALA A 108 2.90 9.38 -4.67
N GLN A 109 2.33 10.59 -4.71
CA GLN A 109 3.08 11.81 -4.40
C GLN A 109 3.62 11.78 -2.97
N CYS A 110 2.83 11.33 -1.99
CA CYS A 110 3.30 11.18 -0.61
C CYS A 110 4.45 10.16 -0.48
N PHE A 111 4.37 9.03 -1.19
CA PHE A 111 5.47 8.05 -1.23
C PHE A 111 6.72 8.61 -1.88
N LYS A 112 6.58 9.38 -2.97
CA LYS A 112 7.70 10.08 -3.60
C LYS A 112 8.39 11.01 -2.62
N ASP A 113 7.62 11.83 -1.91
CA ASP A 113 8.15 12.80 -0.94
C ASP A 113 8.82 12.08 0.24
N PHE A 114 8.21 11.00 0.75
CA PHE A 114 8.82 10.16 1.77
C PHE A 114 10.16 9.57 1.30
N THR A 115 10.21 8.96 0.10
CA THR A 115 11.46 8.35 -0.41
C THR A 115 12.57 9.38 -0.67
N ASN A 116 12.21 10.63 -0.98
CA ASN A 116 13.18 11.72 -1.07
C ASN A 116 13.68 12.16 0.31
N HIS A 117 12.78 12.28 1.28
CA HIS A 117 13.12 12.65 2.64
C HIS A 117 13.97 11.60 3.34
N ALA A 118 13.60 10.31 3.22
CA ALA A 118 14.27 9.18 3.84
C ALA A 118 15.76 9.02 3.42
N GLN A 119 16.15 9.55 2.25
CA GLN A 119 17.55 9.53 1.80
C GLN A 119 18.49 10.32 2.71
N ALA A 120 17.98 11.27 3.51
CA ALA A 120 18.77 12.02 4.47
C ALA A 120 19.07 11.25 5.76
N PHE A 121 18.47 10.06 5.94
CA PHE A 121 18.55 9.28 7.17
C PHE A 121 19.24 7.93 6.96
N PRO A 122 19.97 7.44 7.97
CA PRO A 122 20.55 6.10 7.91
C PRO A 122 19.45 5.04 7.96
N ILE A 123 19.58 3.99 7.16
CA ILE A 123 18.70 2.81 7.27
C ILE A 123 19.24 1.83 8.30
N ASP A 124 18.37 1.15 9.04
CA ASP A 124 18.74 -0.04 9.81
C ASP A 124 19.37 -1.10 8.88
N PRO A 125 20.62 -1.55 9.16
CA PRO A 125 21.32 -2.51 8.31
C PRO A 125 20.55 -3.83 8.08
N ASN A 126 19.71 -4.27 9.02
CA ASN A 126 18.92 -5.50 8.88
C ASN A 126 17.84 -5.41 7.80
N TYR A 127 17.53 -4.19 7.36
CA TYR A 127 16.52 -3.90 6.35
C TYR A 127 17.12 -3.23 5.11
N ALA A 128 18.43 -3.33 4.89
CA ALA A 128 19.14 -2.67 3.78
C ALA A 128 18.52 -2.92 2.39
N GLN A 129 17.88 -4.09 2.19
CA GLN A 129 17.13 -4.43 0.96
C GLN A 129 15.93 -3.51 0.68
N PHE A 130 15.42 -2.82 1.70
CA PHE A 130 14.32 -1.86 1.61
C PHE A 130 14.81 -0.40 1.60
N ARG A 131 16.10 -0.13 1.39
CA ARG A 131 16.61 1.26 1.31
C ARG A 131 15.73 2.14 0.44
N ALA A 132 15.26 3.26 0.97
CA ALA A 132 14.39 4.17 0.22
C ALA A 132 15.24 5.07 -0.68
N GLY A 133 14.81 5.25 -1.93
CA GLY A 133 15.48 6.12 -2.88
C GLY A 133 16.71 5.49 -3.54
N ARG A 134 17.76 6.28 -3.76
CA ARG A 134 18.91 5.89 -4.59
C ARG A 134 19.57 4.61 -4.07
N GLY A 135 19.75 3.63 -4.96
CA GLY A 135 20.36 2.35 -4.62
C GLY A 135 19.45 1.36 -3.90
N GLY A 136 18.14 1.62 -3.86
CA GLY A 136 17.15 0.70 -3.29
C GLY A 136 15.80 0.76 -3.99
N VAL A 137 14.74 0.98 -3.21
CA VAL A 137 13.34 1.05 -3.63
C VAL A 137 12.97 2.50 -3.94
N THR A 138 12.71 2.75 -5.21
CA THR A 138 12.27 4.01 -5.78
C THR A 138 10.79 3.92 -6.18
N LEU A 139 10.16 5.05 -6.49
CA LEU A 139 8.73 5.11 -6.82
C LEU A 139 8.33 4.20 -7.99
N ASP A 140 9.23 3.96 -8.95
CA ASP A 140 9.03 3.05 -10.08
C ASP A 140 8.87 1.58 -9.67
N LYS A 141 9.37 1.18 -8.51
CA LYS A 141 9.22 -0.17 -7.99
C LYS A 141 7.99 -0.33 -7.09
N LEU A 142 7.27 0.75 -6.79
CA LEU A 142 6.13 0.71 -5.88
C LEU A 142 4.82 0.50 -6.64
N VAL A 143 4.06 -0.49 -6.19
CA VAL A 143 2.71 -0.79 -6.68
C VAL A 143 1.73 -0.55 -5.55
N LEU A 144 0.82 0.41 -5.75
CA LEU A 144 -0.27 0.69 -4.83
C LEU A 144 -1.41 -0.30 -5.09
N THR A 145 -1.78 -1.10 -4.10
CA THR A 145 -2.83 -2.12 -4.24
C THR A 145 -4.14 -1.67 -3.63
N SER A 146 -4.09 -1.16 -2.39
CA SER A 146 -5.27 -0.70 -1.68
C SER A 146 -4.94 0.42 -0.69
N LEU A 147 -5.97 1.11 -0.22
CA LEU A 147 -5.92 2.04 0.89
C LEU A 147 -6.99 1.63 1.91
N ALA A 148 -6.57 1.24 3.10
CA ALA A 148 -7.44 0.75 4.16
C ALA A 148 -7.64 1.81 5.24
N CYS A 149 -8.89 2.09 5.59
CA CYS A 149 -9.26 2.94 6.72
C CYS A 149 -9.18 2.12 8.01
N MET A 150 -8.33 2.59 8.91
CA MET A 150 -8.13 2.05 10.25
C MET A 150 -8.98 2.83 11.26
N VAL A 151 -9.05 2.32 12.49
CA VAL A 151 -9.70 3.02 13.60
C VAL A 151 -9.11 4.43 13.76
N GLY A 152 -9.97 5.43 13.95
CA GLY A 152 -9.57 6.82 14.16
C GLY A 152 -9.26 7.60 12.89
N GLU A 153 -9.87 7.24 11.75
CA GLU A 153 -9.72 7.93 10.45
C GLU A 153 -8.28 7.92 9.90
N LEU A 154 -7.43 7.04 10.44
CA LEU A 154 -6.09 6.81 9.94
C LEU A 154 -6.14 5.88 8.73
N TRP A 155 -5.47 6.24 7.64
CA TRP A 155 -5.42 5.36 6.48
C TRP A 155 -4.02 4.83 6.22
N VAL A 156 -3.96 3.56 5.85
CA VAL A 156 -2.71 2.85 5.54
C VAL A 156 -2.78 2.37 4.10
N ALA A 157 -1.75 2.69 3.32
CA ALA A 157 -1.61 2.18 1.97
C ALA A 157 -1.04 0.76 2.01
N GLU A 158 -1.64 -0.15 1.26
CA GLU A 158 -1.03 -1.45 1.00
C GLU A 158 -0.19 -1.35 -0.27
N VAL A 159 1.12 -1.49 -0.10
CA VAL A 159 2.10 -1.25 -1.15
C VAL A 159 2.98 -2.48 -1.34
N MET A 160 3.13 -2.87 -2.60
CA MET A 160 4.07 -3.91 -3.01
C MET A 160 5.30 -3.28 -3.67
N VAL A 161 6.42 -3.97 -3.57
CA VAL A 161 7.69 -3.64 -4.21
C VAL A 161 7.94 -4.67 -5.31
N GLU A 162 8.04 -4.22 -6.55
CA GLU A 162 8.50 -5.06 -7.66
C GLU A 162 10.00 -5.38 -7.47
N ARG A 163 10.34 -6.67 -7.43
CA ARG A 163 11.73 -7.09 -7.55
C ARG A 163 12.13 -7.04 -9.02
N ALA A 164 13.31 -6.48 -9.26
CA ALA A 164 14.02 -6.56 -10.54
C ALA A 164 14.55 -7.97 -10.79
#